data_AF-A0A7M3P3Q8-F1
#
_entry.id   AF-A0A7M3P3Q8-F1
#
_cell.length_a   1.000
_cell.length_b   1.000
_cell.length_c   1.000
_cell.angle_alpha   90.00
_cell.angle_beta   90.00
_cell.angle_gamma   90.00
#
_symmetry.space_group_name_H-M   'P 1'
#
loop_
_entity.id
_entity.type
_entity.pdbx_description
1 polymer ?
#
loop_
_entity_poly.entity_id
_entity_poly.type
_entity_poly.pdbx_seq_one_letter_code
_entity_poly.pdbx_strand_id
1 'polypeptide(L)'
;RAPDNRLVHFTKPDQEVRPGDVVTVEITYAAPHHLLAEGAVLDVRRTRAGDAWEKRNAAEAAKPAGVLLGLPKIGVPEPLPAATGGCAAH
;
A
#
# COMPACT_ATOMS: atom_id res chain seq x y z
N ARG A 1 11.56 -0.95 10.86
CA ARG A 1 11.82 -1.79 12.05
C ARG A 1 13.26 -1.53 12.48
N ALA A 2 13.53 -1.41 13.78
CA ALA A 2 14.89 -1.21 14.28
C ALA A 2 15.73 -2.50 14.21
N PRO A 3 17.08 -2.43 14.30
CA PRO A 3 17.95 -3.61 14.25
C PRO A 3 17.68 -4.65 15.34
N ASP A 4 17.13 -4.23 16.47
CA ASP A 4 16.69 -5.09 17.59
C ASP A 4 15.30 -5.71 17.36
N ASN A 5 14.79 -5.60 16.14
CA ASN A 5 13.48 -6.05 15.74
C ASN A 5 12.29 -5.38 16.44
N ARG A 6 12.43 -4.20 17.05
CA ARG A 6 11.26 -3.44 17.56
C ARG A 6 10.60 -2.61 16.46
N LEU A 7 9.28 -2.43 16.60
CA LEU A 7 8.54 -1.48 15.77
C LEU A 7 8.88 -0.05 16.21
N VAL A 8 8.99 0.85 15.25
CA VAL A 8 9.37 2.26 15.49
C VAL A 8 8.31 3.15 14.87
N HIS A 9 7.70 4.01 15.68
CA HIS A 9 6.86 5.10 15.20
C HIS A 9 7.76 6.33 15.02
N PHE A 10 7.78 6.88 13.82
CA PHE A 10 8.58 8.06 13.51
C PHE A 10 7.77 9.05 12.70
N THR A 11 8.13 10.33 12.79
CA THR A 11 7.51 11.40 12.03
C THR A 11 7.74 11.19 10.53
N LYS A 12 6.68 11.33 9.73
CA LYS A 12 6.76 11.18 8.28
C LYS A 12 7.68 12.26 7.67
N PRO A 13 8.73 11.89 6.90
CA PRO A 13 9.56 12.88 6.20
C PRO A 13 8.83 13.44 4.98
N ASP A 14 9.28 14.61 4.51
CA ASP A 14 8.77 15.24 3.29
C ASP A 14 9.12 14.45 2.03
N GLN A 15 10.31 13.83 2.01
CA GLN A 15 10.70 12.93 0.94
C GLN A 15 9.98 11.58 1.04
N GLU A 16 9.68 10.98 -0.12
CA GLU A 16 9.02 9.69 -0.17
C GLU A 16 9.94 8.55 0.32
N VAL A 17 9.41 7.71 1.21
CA VAL A 17 10.09 6.53 1.76
C VAL A 17 9.40 5.28 1.23
N ARG A 18 10.15 4.44 0.51
CA ARG A 18 9.62 3.19 -0.02
C ARG A 18 9.66 2.09 1.05
N PRO A 19 8.72 1.15 1.03
CA PRO A 19 8.87 -0.09 1.80
C PRO A 19 10.20 -0.79 1.47
N GLY A 20 11.06 -0.93 2.48
CA GLY A 20 12.40 -1.52 2.35
C GLY A 20 13.55 -0.51 2.43
N ASP A 21 13.28 0.79 2.30
CA ASP A 21 14.29 1.83 2.56
C ASP A 21 14.68 1.87 4.05
N VAL A 22 15.89 2.35 4.34
CA VAL A 22 16.40 2.49 5.72
C VAL A 22 16.35 3.95 6.12
N VAL A 23 15.70 4.24 7.24
CA VAL A 23 15.54 5.60 7.77
C VAL A 23 16.35 5.73 9.05
N THR A 24 17.12 6.82 9.16
CA THR A 24 17.87 7.19 10.36
C THR A 24 17.07 8.23 11.14
N VAL A 25 16.77 7.92 12.40
CA VAL A 25 16.02 8.78 13.32
C VAL A 25 16.63 8.74 14.71
N GLU A 26 16.40 9.79 15.48
CA GLU A 26 16.70 9.81 16.91
C GLU A 26 15.52 9.23 17.70
N ILE A 27 15.82 8.29 18.62
CA ILE A 27 14.79 7.67 19.47
C ILE A 27 14.54 8.58 20.67
N THR A 28 13.30 9.07 20.79
CA THR A 28 12.88 9.93 21.91
C THR A 28 12.36 9.10 23.09
N TYR A 29 11.82 7.91 22.84
CA TYR A 29 11.33 7.01 23.88
C TYR A 29 11.46 5.53 23.49
N ALA A 30 11.76 4.68 24.48
CA ALA A 30 11.94 3.25 24.29
C ALA A 30 11.08 2.42 25.27
N ALA A 31 10.09 1.71 24.73
CA ALA A 31 9.31 0.70 25.44
C ALA A 31 9.84 -0.72 25.15
N PRO A 32 9.40 -1.74 25.93
CA PRO A 32 9.83 -3.12 25.71
C PRO A 32 9.55 -3.66 24.30
N HIS A 33 8.47 -3.22 23.65
CA HIS A 33 8.03 -3.77 22.35
C HIS A 33 8.03 -2.75 21.20
N HIS A 34 8.16 -1.46 21.49
CA HIS A 34 8.14 -0.41 20.47
C HIS A 34 9.07 0.75 20.86
N LEU A 35 9.42 1.55 19.85
CA LEU A 35 10.21 2.77 19.96
C LEU A 35 9.42 3.94 19.38
N LEU A 36 9.64 5.13 19.93
CA LEU A 36 9.12 6.39 19.39
C LEU A 36 10.28 7.29 18.97
N ALA A 37 10.11 7.98 17.86
CA ALA A 37 11.05 8.94 17.30
C ALA A 37 10.26 10.15 16.76
N GLU A 38 9.96 11.09 17.65
CA GLU A 38 9.06 12.21 17.35
C GLU A 38 9.75 13.38 16.64
N GLY A 39 11.09 13.36 16.60
CA GLY A 39 11.90 14.36 15.91
C GLY A 39 11.87 14.26 14.38
N ALA A 40 12.66 15.10 13.74
CA ALA A 40 12.85 15.05 12.29
C ALA A 40 13.64 13.81 11.86
N VAL A 41 13.38 13.33 10.64
CA VAL A 41 14.18 12.28 10.00
C VAL A 41 15.55 12.85 9.64
N LEU A 42 16.61 12.13 10.03
CA LEU A 42 17.99 12.56 9.83
C LEU A 42 18.53 12.15 8.47
N ASP A 43 18.18 10.95 8.01
CA ASP A 43 18.61 10.42 6.72
C ASP A 43 17.66 9.34 6.21
N VAL A 44 17.61 9.16 4.90
CA VAL A 44 16.90 8.08 4.24
C VAL A 44 17.80 7.47 3.18
N ARG A 45 18.22 6.23 3.44
CA ARG A 45 19.06 5.46 2.54
C ARG A 45 18.23 4.50 1.70
N ARG A 46 18.35 4.64 0.38
CA ARG A 46 17.76 3.72 -0.60
C ARG A 46 18.34 2.32 -0.48
N THR A 47 17.52 1.31 -0.71
CA THR A 47 17.97 -0.09 -0.73
C THR A 47 17.46 -0.86 -1.95
N ARG A 48 18.15 -1.95 -2.27
CA ARG A 48 17.72 -2.91 -3.30
C ARG A 48 16.30 -3.45 -3.05
N ALA A 49 15.91 -3.60 -1.78
CA ALA A 49 14.57 -4.04 -1.42
C ALA A 49 13.52 -2.97 -1.73
N GLY A 50 13.82 -1.70 -1.43
CA GLY A 50 13.02 -0.55 -1.82
C GLY A 50 12.86 -0.45 -3.35
N ASP A 51 13.95 -0.64 -4.09
CA ASP A 51 13.92 -0.64 -5.56
C ASP A 51 13.11 -1.81 -6.14
N ALA A 52 13.21 -3.00 -5.54
CA ALA A 52 12.41 -4.16 -5.94
C ALA A 52 10.91 -3.93 -5.68
N TRP A 53 10.57 -3.32 -4.53
CA TRP A 53 9.20 -2.92 -4.23
C TRP A 53 8.69 -1.89 -5.24
N GLU A 54 9.47 -0.85 -5.52
CA GLU A 54 9.07 0.17 -6.49
C GLU A 54 8.85 -0.44 -7.88
N LYS A 55 9.79 -1.26 -8.38
CA LYS A 55 9.62 -1.96 -9.67
C LYS A 55 8.35 -2.80 -9.75
N ARG A 56 8.00 -3.47 -8.65
CA ARG A 56 6.78 -4.29 -8.57
C ARG A 56 5.50 -3.45 -8.62
N ASN A 57 5.51 -2.24 -8.07
CA ASN A 57 4.33 -1.39 -7.94
C ASN A 57 4.22 -0.31 -9.03
N ALA A 58 5.34 0.06 -9.67
CA ALA A 58 5.40 1.07 -10.74
C ALA A 58 4.90 0.52 -12.09
N ALA A 59 5.06 -0.78 -12.33
CA ALA A 59 4.30 -1.42 -13.38
C ALA A 59 2.85 -1.55 -12.91
N GLU A 60 1.86 -1.27 -13.77
CA GLU A 60 0.67 -2.11 -13.80
C GLU A 60 1.19 -3.53 -13.99
N ALA A 61 1.57 -4.18 -12.88
CA ALA A 61 2.21 -5.48 -12.93
C ALA A 61 1.22 -6.35 -13.68
N ALA A 62 1.60 -6.73 -14.91
CA ALA A 62 0.79 -7.55 -15.79
C ALA A 62 0.20 -8.63 -14.90
N LYS A 63 -1.11 -8.53 -14.63
CA LYS A 63 -1.76 -9.37 -13.63
C LYS A 63 -1.32 -10.78 -14.00
N PRO A 64 -0.64 -11.51 -13.09
CA PRO A 64 -0.14 -12.83 -13.44
C PRO A 64 -1.33 -13.58 -14.02
N ALA A 65 -1.17 -14.13 -15.23
CA ALA A 65 -2.24 -14.85 -15.91
C ALA A 65 -2.75 -15.88 -14.90
N GLY A 66 -3.91 -15.58 -14.30
CA GLY A 66 -4.36 -16.30 -13.13
C GLY A 66 -4.52 -17.77 -13.51
N VAL A 67 -3.97 -18.67 -12.70
CA VAL A 67 -4.29 -20.09 -12.87
C VAL A 67 -5.75 -20.24 -12.44
N LEU A 68 -6.63 -20.65 -13.35
CA LEU A 68 -8.05 -20.79 -13.05
C LEU A 68 -8.24 -21.90 -12.00
N LEU A 69 -8.69 -21.52 -10.81
CA LEU A 69 -9.04 -22.44 -9.71
C LEU A 69 -10.37 -23.18 -9.93
N GLY A 70 -10.91 -23.19 -11.16
CA GLY A 70 -12.20 -23.80 -11.49
C GLY A 70 -13.42 -23.14 -10.83
N LEU A 71 -13.26 -21.95 -10.23
CA LEU A 71 -14.36 -21.22 -9.60
C LEU A 71 -15.35 -20.70 -10.69
N PRO A 72 -16.66 -20.90 -10.53
CA PRO A 72 -17.64 -20.37 -11.46
C PRO A 72 -17.63 -18.83 -11.45
N LYS A 73 -17.88 -18.21 -12.61
CA LYS A 73 -18.04 -16.76 -12.70
C LYS A 73 -19.24 -16.32 -11.86
N ILE A 74 -18.99 -15.58 -10.78
CA ILE A 74 -20.02 -14.81 -10.08
C ILE A 74 -19.99 -13.41 -10.69
N GLY A 75 -21.01 -13.09 -11.49
CA GLY A 75 -21.15 -11.81 -12.17
C GLY A 75 -22.37 -11.03 -11.69
N VAL A 76 -22.29 -9.71 -11.77
CA VAL A 76 -23.45 -8.82 -11.64
C VAL A 76 -24.36 -9.06 -12.86
N PRO A 77 -25.68 -9.24 -12.68
CA PRO A 77 -26.61 -9.41 -13.79
C PRO A 77 -26.52 -8.23 -14.76
N GLU A 78 -26.73 -8.49 -16.06
CA GLU A 78 -26.72 -7.45 -17.08
C GLU A 78 -27.68 -6.31 -16.72
N PRO A 79 -27.29 -5.04 -16.90
CA PRO A 79 -28.16 -3.91 -16.60
C PRO A 79 -29.44 -4.03 -17.42
N LEU A 80 -30.58 -3.94 -16.72
CA LEU A 80 -31.90 -3.98 -17.35
C LEU A 80 -31.97 -2.90 -18.45
N PRO A 81 -32.58 -3.19 -19.61
CA PRO A 81 -32.76 -2.20 -20.65
C PRO A 81 -33.52 -0.99 -20.09
N ALA A 82 -33.14 0.21 -20.53
CA ALA A 82 -33.81 1.44 -20.13
C ALA A 82 -35.31 1.35 -20.43
N ALA A 83 -36.14 1.70 -19.45
CA ALA A 83 -37.60 1.64 -19.59
C ALA A 83 -38.05 2.55 -20.75
N THR A 84 -38.49 1.94 -21.85
CA THR A 84 -39.11 2.63 -22.98
C THR A 84 -40.57 2.91 -22.63
N GLY A 85 -40.86 4.17 -22.27
CA GLY A 85 -42.13 4.88 -22.47
C GLY A 85 -43.44 4.28 -21.91
N GLY A 86 -44.11 5.06 -21.04
CA GLY A 86 -45.58 4.99 -20.94
C GLY A 86 -46.16 5.45 -19.61
N CYS A 87 -46.62 6.71 -19.56
CA CYS A 87 -47.91 7.17 -19.01
C CYS A 87 -47.92 8.71 -19.00
N ALA A 88 -48.36 9.30 -20.11
CA ALA A 88 -48.91 10.65 -20.16
C ALA A 88 -50.45 10.53 -20.14
N ALA A 89 -51.09 11.47 -19.46
CA ALA A 89 -52.48 11.45 -19.01
C ALA A 89 -53.55 11.36 -20.11
N HIS A 90 -54.67 10.74 -19.75
CA HIS A 90 -56.03 11.24 -20.03
C HIS A 90 -56.89 11.04 -18.78
#